data_AF-A0A2P5XRE9-F1
#
_entry.id   AF-A0A2P5XRE9-F1
#
_cell.length_a   1.000
_cell.length_b   1.000
_cell.length_c   1.000
_cell.angle_alpha   90.00
_cell.angle_beta   90.00
_cell.angle_gamma   90.00
#
_symmetry.space_group_name_H-M   'P 1'
#
loop_
_entity.id
_entity.type
_entity.pdbx_description
1 polymer ?
#
loop_
_entity_poly.entity_id
_entity_poly.type
_entity_poly.pdbx_seq_one_letter_code
_entity_poly.pdbx_strand_id
1 'polypeptide(L)'
;MYANCGFVDKAYGVFDDMDCRKCIVTWNTMIMAFAMDGDGCKALELFQRMDGAGVQPDAVTYLTVLCACNHAGLVEDGVRLFNMMGKHGVEPNVKHYGCMVDLLGRAGRLKEAYDIINSMPMVPDVVLWQSLLGACRIYKDVEMAEIASRNLVEMGSTNCGDFVLFSNIYAAHERWNDVGKVRDAMKNTDVKKVPGFSYIEVDGLRHKFFTDDKSNARWKEIYAKLDEIRFKIKELGYVAETSFVLHDIGEEEKENQLCYHSEKLAVAFGLISTSEGTPIQVIKNLRICGDCHVVIKLVSKIYKRQIVVRDRVRFHKFKDGFRSCRDYW
;
A
#
# COMPACT_ATOMS: atom_id res chain seq x y z
N MET A 1 8.62 -18.11 -7.63
CA MET A 1 8.61 -17.36 -8.92
C MET A 1 7.24 -16.74 -9.18
N TYR A 2 6.17 -17.52 -9.41
CA TYR A 2 4.84 -17.00 -9.77
C TYR A 2 4.27 -15.94 -8.81
N ALA A 3 4.38 -16.16 -7.49
CA ALA A 3 3.93 -15.21 -6.47
C ALA A 3 4.59 -13.83 -6.59
N ASN A 4 5.90 -13.77 -6.88
CA ASN A 4 6.64 -12.50 -7.05
C ASN A 4 6.22 -11.71 -8.29
N CYS A 5 5.49 -12.35 -9.21
CA CYS A 5 4.95 -11.74 -10.43
C CYS A 5 3.45 -11.45 -10.31
N GLY A 6 2.83 -11.60 -9.13
CA GLY A 6 1.40 -11.40 -8.92
C GLY A 6 0.50 -12.51 -9.49
N PHE A 7 1.07 -13.66 -9.87
CA PHE A 7 0.31 -14.83 -10.35
C PHE A 7 0.04 -15.81 -9.20
N VAL A 8 -0.68 -15.35 -8.18
CA VAL A 8 -0.96 -16.14 -6.96
C VAL A 8 -1.70 -17.44 -7.28
N ASP A 9 -2.64 -17.44 -8.22
CA ASP A 9 -3.41 -18.62 -8.60
C ASP A 9 -2.53 -19.73 -9.20
N LYS A 10 -1.53 -19.34 -10.01
CA LYS A 10 -0.53 -20.29 -10.56
C LYS A 10 0.41 -20.81 -9.49
N ALA A 11 0.82 -19.93 -8.55
CA ALA A 11 1.62 -20.34 -7.41
C ALA A 11 0.87 -21.36 -6.54
N TYR A 12 -0.43 -21.14 -6.33
CA TYR A 12 -1.29 -22.04 -5.57
C TYR A 12 -1.48 -23.39 -6.26
N GLY A 13 -1.68 -23.43 -7.59
CA GLY A 13 -1.75 -24.70 -8.32
C GLY A 13 -0.49 -25.54 -8.12
N VAL A 14 0.69 -24.94 -8.31
CA VAL A 14 1.97 -25.64 -8.05
C VAL A 14 2.06 -26.10 -6.60
N PHE A 15 1.67 -25.25 -5.64
CA PHE A 15 1.65 -25.61 -4.23
C PHE A 15 0.77 -26.84 -3.98
N ASP A 16 -0.49 -26.82 -4.43
CA ASP A 16 -1.45 -27.88 -4.15
C ASP A 16 -0.99 -29.22 -4.77
N ASP A 17 -0.49 -29.17 -6.01
CA ASP A 17 0.00 -30.31 -6.81
C ASP A 17 1.34 -30.90 -6.30
N MET A 18 1.97 -30.34 -5.27
CA MET A 18 3.20 -30.92 -4.72
C MET A 18 2.94 -32.29 -4.07
N ASP A 19 3.45 -33.35 -4.70
CA ASP A 19 3.44 -34.73 -4.19
C ASP A 19 4.35 -34.93 -2.96
N CYS A 20 5.36 -34.07 -2.79
CA CYS A 20 6.27 -34.14 -1.66
C CYS A 20 5.69 -33.46 -0.42
N ARG A 21 6.19 -33.87 0.77
CA ARG A 21 5.78 -33.24 2.03
C ARG A 21 6.17 -31.75 2.03
N LYS A 22 5.16 -30.89 2.10
CA LYS A 22 5.31 -29.43 2.19
C LYS A 22 5.97 -29.07 3.52
N CYS A 23 7.10 -28.38 3.47
CA CYS A 23 7.80 -27.89 4.66
C CYS A 23 7.29 -26.48 5.05
N ILE A 24 7.71 -26.00 6.22
CA ILE A 24 7.30 -24.67 6.75
C ILE A 24 7.57 -23.54 5.76
N VAL A 25 8.67 -23.58 5.01
CA VAL A 25 9.00 -22.57 4.00
C VAL A 25 7.99 -22.56 2.85
N THR A 26 7.53 -23.74 2.41
CA THR A 26 6.52 -23.89 1.37
C THR A 26 5.17 -23.29 1.80
N TRP A 27 4.75 -23.57 3.03
CA TRP A 27 3.54 -22.99 3.63
C TRP A 27 3.65 -21.47 3.76
N ASN A 28 4.72 -20.97 4.37
CA ASN A 28 4.94 -19.54 4.57
C ASN A 28 4.99 -18.77 3.24
N THR A 29 5.57 -19.38 2.20
CA THR A 29 5.61 -18.79 0.86
C THR A 29 4.21 -18.63 0.28
N MET A 30 3.34 -19.63 0.42
CA MET A 30 1.99 -19.57 -0.12
C MET A 30 1.08 -18.65 0.69
N ILE A 31 1.18 -18.69 2.03
CA ILE A 31 0.47 -17.76 2.92
C ILE A 31 0.85 -16.31 2.60
N MET A 32 2.14 -16.02 2.48
CA MET A 32 2.63 -14.69 2.11
C MET A 32 2.16 -14.28 0.70
N ALA A 33 2.10 -15.21 -0.25
CA ALA A 33 1.63 -14.90 -1.60
C ALA A 33 0.16 -14.42 -1.60
N PHE A 34 -0.72 -15.06 -0.81
CA PHE A 34 -2.09 -14.58 -0.62
C PHE A 34 -2.17 -13.29 0.20
N ALA A 35 -1.32 -13.14 1.22
CA ALA A 35 -1.18 -11.88 1.97
C ALA A 35 -0.84 -10.70 1.05
N MET A 36 0.09 -10.91 0.11
CA MET A 36 0.53 -9.90 -0.85
C MET A 36 -0.48 -9.65 -1.98
N ASP A 37 -1.37 -10.60 -2.26
CA ASP A 37 -2.51 -10.40 -3.17
C ASP A 37 -3.68 -9.66 -2.48
N GLY A 38 -3.70 -9.64 -1.15
CA GLY A 38 -4.77 -9.04 -0.34
C GLY A 38 -5.90 -10.02 0.04
N ASP A 39 -5.77 -11.30 -0.30
CA ASP A 39 -6.73 -12.35 0.05
C ASP A 39 -6.41 -12.94 1.43
N GLY A 40 -6.70 -12.16 2.48
CA GLY A 40 -6.46 -12.56 3.86
C GLY A 40 -7.22 -13.81 4.28
N CYS A 41 -8.42 -14.04 3.73
CA CYS A 41 -9.23 -15.22 4.04
C CYS A 41 -8.53 -16.51 3.59
N LYS A 42 -8.02 -16.57 2.36
CA LYS A 42 -7.26 -17.74 1.88
C LYS A 42 -5.95 -17.93 2.65
N ALA A 43 -5.28 -16.84 3.02
CA ALA A 43 -4.07 -16.93 3.84
C ALA A 43 -4.35 -17.57 5.21
N LEU A 44 -5.47 -17.20 5.87
CA LEU A 44 -5.90 -17.81 7.13
C LEU A 44 -6.33 -19.27 6.96
N GLU A 45 -7.01 -19.62 5.86
CA GLU A 45 -7.35 -21.00 5.54
C GLU A 45 -6.09 -21.87 5.39
N LEU A 46 -5.06 -21.37 4.70
CA LEU A 46 -3.79 -22.07 4.56
C LEU A 46 -3.05 -22.22 5.89
N PHE A 47 -3.10 -21.21 6.75
CA PHE A 47 -2.55 -21.30 8.10
C PHE A 47 -3.23 -22.41 8.92
N GLN A 48 -4.55 -22.56 8.81
CA GLN A 48 -5.27 -23.66 9.47
C GLN A 48 -4.92 -25.02 8.85
N ARG A 49 -4.80 -25.12 7.52
CA ARG A 49 -4.38 -26.35 6.83
C ARG A 49 -2.95 -26.77 7.19
N MET A 50 -2.07 -25.82 7.48
CA MET A 50 -0.68 -26.07 7.90
C MET A 50 -0.63 -26.87 9.20
N ASP A 51 -1.48 -26.51 10.18
CA ASP A 51 -1.60 -27.23 11.44
C ASP A 51 -2.15 -28.66 11.23
N GLY A 52 -3.18 -28.80 10.39
CA GLY A 52 -3.71 -30.11 9.98
C GLY A 52 -2.70 -31.01 9.25
N ALA A 53 -1.67 -30.41 8.63
CA ALA A 53 -0.55 -31.13 8.02
C ALA A 53 0.59 -31.44 9.01
N GLY A 54 0.41 -31.14 10.29
CA GLY A 54 1.37 -31.37 11.37
C GLY A 54 2.63 -30.50 11.24
N VAL A 55 2.53 -29.32 10.61
CA VAL A 55 3.64 -28.37 10.50
C VAL A 55 3.41 -27.25 11.51
N GLN A 56 4.30 -27.12 12.48
CA GLN A 56 4.16 -26.15 13.56
C GLN A 56 4.50 -24.72 13.08
N PRO A 57 3.65 -23.72 13.36
CA PRO A 57 3.94 -22.32 13.07
C PRO A 57 5.18 -21.79 13.81
N ASP A 58 5.99 -21.01 13.11
CA ASP A 58 7.11 -20.25 13.67
C ASP A 58 6.87 -18.73 13.59
N ALA A 59 7.84 -17.94 14.06
CA ALA A 59 7.79 -16.48 13.97
C ALA A 59 7.58 -15.97 12.52
N VAL A 60 8.15 -16.64 11.52
CA VAL A 60 7.94 -16.25 10.12
C VAL A 60 6.48 -16.52 9.71
N THR A 61 5.93 -17.65 10.11
CA THR A 61 4.54 -18.05 9.86
C THR A 61 3.59 -16.99 10.41
N TYR A 62 3.74 -16.63 11.68
CA TYR A 62 2.94 -15.59 12.33
C TYR A 62 3.06 -14.23 11.66
N LEU A 63 4.27 -13.83 11.28
CA LEU A 63 4.46 -12.61 10.51
C LEU A 63 3.68 -12.64 9.18
N THR A 64 3.71 -13.75 8.45
CA THR A 64 3.01 -13.86 7.15
C THR A 64 1.48 -13.76 7.29
N VAL A 65 0.89 -14.37 8.33
CA VAL A 65 -0.56 -14.29 8.58
C VAL A 65 -1.00 -12.95 9.14
N LEU A 66 -0.17 -12.29 9.97
CA LEU A 66 -0.42 -10.93 10.44
C LEU A 66 -0.37 -9.93 9.27
N CYS A 67 0.59 -10.09 8.34
CA CYS A 67 0.61 -9.34 7.09
C CYS A 67 -0.68 -9.53 6.28
N ALA A 68 -1.20 -10.76 6.23
CA ALA A 68 -2.45 -11.05 5.54
C ALA A 68 -3.64 -10.34 6.18
N CYS A 69 -3.73 -10.37 7.52
CA CYS A 69 -4.76 -9.66 8.28
C CYS A 69 -4.68 -8.16 8.05
N ASN A 70 -3.47 -7.60 8.10
CA ASN A 70 -3.20 -6.19 7.82
C ASN A 70 -3.67 -5.78 6.41
N HIS A 71 -3.36 -6.57 5.38
CA HIS A 71 -3.74 -6.23 4.02
C HIS A 71 -5.24 -6.42 3.72
N ALA A 72 -5.93 -7.28 4.48
CA ALA A 72 -7.34 -7.56 4.30
C ALA A 72 -8.26 -6.85 5.31
N GLY A 73 -7.71 -6.09 6.26
CA GLY A 73 -8.48 -5.41 7.30
C GLY A 73 -9.10 -6.34 8.34
N LEU A 74 -8.52 -7.54 8.53
CA LEU A 74 -9.01 -8.54 9.48
C LEU A 74 -8.47 -8.24 10.89
N VAL A 75 -8.94 -7.14 11.48
CA VAL A 75 -8.39 -6.59 12.74
C VAL A 75 -8.47 -7.59 13.88
N GLU A 76 -9.66 -8.16 14.11
CA GLU A 76 -9.89 -9.10 15.21
C GLU A 76 -9.11 -10.42 15.04
N ASP A 77 -8.98 -10.90 13.80
CA ASP A 77 -8.15 -12.07 13.52
C ASP A 77 -6.67 -11.79 13.78
N GLY A 78 -6.18 -10.60 13.39
CA GLY A 78 -4.80 -10.18 13.65
C GLY A 78 -4.49 -10.07 15.14
N VAL A 79 -5.37 -9.44 15.93
CA VAL A 79 -5.24 -9.35 17.39
C VAL A 79 -5.24 -10.75 18.02
N ARG A 80 -6.17 -11.63 17.59
CA ARG A 80 -6.23 -13.01 18.08
C ARG A 80 -4.94 -13.77 17.78
N LEU A 81 -4.43 -13.69 16.55
CA LEU A 81 -3.20 -14.36 16.12
C LEU A 81 -1.97 -13.88 16.88
N PHE A 82 -1.83 -12.56 17.08
CA PHE A 82 -0.73 -11.99 17.85
C PHE A 82 -0.72 -12.52 19.29
N ASN A 83 -1.89 -12.54 19.94
CA ASN A 83 -2.02 -13.09 21.30
C ASN A 83 -1.79 -14.62 21.37
N MET A 84 -2.04 -15.36 20.29
CA MET A 84 -1.77 -16.80 20.22
C MET A 84 -0.28 -17.13 20.14
N MET A 85 0.58 -16.21 19.69
CA MET A 85 2.02 -16.46 19.54
C MET A 85 2.64 -16.97 20.85
N GLY A 86 2.37 -16.28 21.97
CA GLY A 86 2.88 -16.69 23.29
C GLY A 86 2.37 -18.05 23.74
N LYS A 87 1.12 -18.41 23.39
CA LYS A 87 0.55 -19.74 23.71
C LYS A 87 1.25 -20.87 22.94
N HIS A 88 1.82 -20.58 21.78
CA HIS A 88 2.59 -21.52 20.97
C HIS A 88 4.10 -21.41 21.19
N GLY A 89 4.53 -20.67 22.24
CA GLY A 89 5.95 -20.50 22.55
C GLY A 89 6.72 -19.68 21.51
N VAL A 90 6.01 -18.86 20.72
CA VAL A 90 6.62 -17.96 19.72
C VAL A 90 6.66 -16.55 20.31
N GLU A 91 7.86 -15.99 20.45
CA GLU A 91 8.04 -14.62 20.93
C GLU A 91 7.84 -13.59 19.80
N PRO A 92 7.01 -12.56 20.00
CA PRO A 92 6.89 -11.47 19.04
C PRO A 92 8.18 -10.65 18.95
N ASN A 93 8.68 -10.48 17.73
CA ASN A 93 9.76 -9.54 17.42
C ASN A 93 9.20 -8.20 16.87
N VAL A 94 10.07 -7.21 16.68
CA VAL A 94 9.72 -5.86 16.20
C VAL A 94 8.82 -5.86 14.96
N LYS A 95 9.01 -6.80 14.02
CA LYS A 95 8.19 -6.87 12.79
C LYS A 95 6.74 -7.25 13.09
N HIS A 96 6.50 -8.11 14.09
CA HIS A 96 5.14 -8.47 14.50
C HIS A 96 4.42 -7.27 15.12
N TYR A 97 5.11 -6.53 16.00
CA TYR A 97 4.60 -5.28 16.56
C TYR A 97 4.32 -4.26 15.44
N GLY A 98 5.22 -4.11 14.47
CA GLY A 98 5.01 -3.27 13.28
C GLY A 98 3.76 -3.63 12.50
N CYS A 99 3.50 -4.92 12.27
CA CYS A 99 2.26 -5.36 11.64
C CYS A 99 1.01 -5.01 12.46
N MET A 100 1.07 -5.13 13.79
CA MET A 100 -0.05 -4.78 14.67
C MET A 100 -0.33 -3.28 14.68
N VAL A 101 0.71 -2.45 14.76
CA VAL A 101 0.58 -0.99 14.71
C VAL A 101 -0.03 -0.53 13.39
N ASP A 102 0.43 -1.09 12.27
CA ASP A 102 -0.13 -0.78 10.94
C ASP A 102 -1.60 -1.24 10.83
N LEU A 103 -1.92 -2.46 11.28
CA LEU A 103 -3.27 -3.01 11.25
C LEU A 103 -4.26 -2.18 12.09
N LEU A 104 -3.90 -1.88 13.34
CA LEU A 104 -4.73 -1.07 14.25
C LEU A 104 -4.83 0.37 13.78
N GLY A 105 -3.72 0.94 13.31
CA GLY A 105 -3.66 2.30 12.77
C GLY A 105 -4.60 2.47 11.59
N ARG A 106 -4.55 1.58 10.60
CA ARG A 106 -5.46 1.59 9.43
C ARG A 106 -6.93 1.35 9.77
N ALA A 107 -7.22 0.79 10.95
CA ALA A 107 -8.57 0.60 11.46
C ALA A 107 -9.08 1.78 12.31
N GLY A 108 -8.24 2.81 12.52
CA GLY A 108 -8.60 3.98 13.35
C GLY A 108 -8.46 3.73 14.84
N ARG A 109 -7.92 2.58 15.26
CA ARG A 109 -7.67 2.23 16.67
C ARG A 109 -6.33 2.83 17.11
N LEU A 110 -6.17 4.14 16.93
CA LEU A 110 -4.89 4.85 17.11
C LEU A 110 -4.34 4.70 18.54
N LYS A 111 -5.22 4.78 19.54
CA LYS A 111 -4.84 4.61 20.94
C LYS A 111 -4.27 3.22 21.22
N GLU A 112 -4.91 2.17 20.69
CA GLU A 112 -4.42 0.80 20.83
C GLU A 112 -3.12 0.59 20.07
N ALA A 113 -2.98 1.17 18.87
CA ALA A 113 -1.73 1.14 18.13
C ALA A 113 -0.58 1.78 18.93
N TYR A 114 -0.83 2.92 19.58
CA TYR A 114 0.13 3.56 20.48
C TYR A 114 0.45 2.69 21.69
N ASP A 115 -0.56 2.10 22.32
CA ASP A 115 -0.37 1.22 23.49
C ASP A 115 0.45 -0.04 23.12
N ILE A 116 0.28 -0.58 21.91
CA ILE A 116 1.12 -1.67 21.38
C ILE A 116 2.59 -1.25 21.31
N ILE A 117 2.91 -0.05 20.82
CA ILE A 117 4.30 0.45 20.77
C ILE A 117 4.88 0.54 22.18
N ASN A 118 4.13 1.09 23.14
CA ASN A 118 4.60 1.25 24.52
C ASN A 118 4.70 -0.07 25.28
N SER A 119 3.98 -1.10 24.85
CA SER A 119 4.04 -2.44 25.47
C SER A 119 5.25 -3.27 25.01
N MET A 120 6.05 -2.78 24.06
CA MET A 120 7.14 -3.54 23.49
C MET A 120 8.24 -3.83 24.52
N PRO A 121 8.72 -5.08 24.62
CA PRO A 121 9.85 -5.42 25.49
C PRO A 121 11.21 -5.05 24.85
N MET A 122 11.21 -4.47 23.65
CA MET A 122 12.38 -4.01 22.93
C MET A 122 12.18 -2.59 22.38
N VAL A 123 13.27 -1.95 21.98
CA VAL A 123 13.22 -0.61 21.38
C VAL A 123 12.36 -0.63 20.09
N PRO A 124 11.31 0.20 19.99
CA PRO A 124 10.54 0.34 18.77
C PRO A 124 11.43 0.79 17.62
N ASP A 125 11.19 0.29 16.40
CA ASP A 125 11.85 0.83 15.21
C ASP A 125 11.14 2.09 14.70
N VAL A 126 11.81 2.82 13.79
CA VAL A 126 11.27 4.04 13.16
C VAL A 126 9.97 3.73 12.38
N VAL A 127 9.82 2.51 11.85
CA VAL A 127 8.69 2.11 11.01
C VAL A 127 7.40 2.08 11.82
N LEU A 128 7.42 1.67 13.09
CA LEU A 128 6.23 1.67 13.95
C LEU A 128 5.64 3.08 14.12
N TRP A 129 6.48 4.07 14.42
CA TRP A 129 6.04 5.46 14.54
C TRP A 129 5.64 6.06 13.20
N GLN A 130 6.28 5.67 12.09
CA GLN A 130 5.87 6.05 10.73
C GLN A 130 4.47 5.51 10.39
N SER A 131 4.19 4.25 10.74
CA SER A 131 2.87 3.63 10.58
C SER A 131 1.81 4.39 11.39
N LEU A 132 2.10 4.70 12.66
CA LEU A 132 1.18 5.47 13.50
C LEU A 132 0.93 6.88 12.93
N LEU A 133 1.98 7.60 12.55
CA LEU A 133 1.86 8.92 11.91
C LEU A 133 1.03 8.87 10.61
N GLY A 134 1.22 7.81 9.82
CA GLY A 134 0.45 7.55 8.60
C GLY A 134 -1.04 7.40 8.87
N ALA A 135 -1.38 6.67 9.93
CA ALA A 135 -2.75 6.50 10.39
C ALA A 135 -3.35 7.81 10.91
N CYS A 136 -2.61 8.61 11.68
CA CYS A 136 -3.06 9.90 12.17
C CYS A 136 -3.49 10.86 11.05
N ARG A 137 -2.83 10.82 9.89
CA ARG A 137 -3.27 11.59 8.70
C ARG A 137 -4.66 11.16 8.23
N ILE A 138 -4.93 9.86 8.19
CA ILE A 138 -6.20 9.30 7.70
C ILE A 138 -7.34 9.72 8.63
N TYR A 139 -7.12 9.62 9.93
CA TYR A 139 -8.12 9.89 10.97
C TYR A 139 -8.10 11.32 11.51
N LYS A 140 -7.24 12.18 10.97
CA LYS A 140 -7.09 13.60 11.35
C LYS A 140 -6.79 13.81 12.84
N ASP A 141 -6.06 12.88 13.45
CA ASP A 141 -5.66 12.96 14.86
C ASP A 141 -4.32 13.71 14.98
N VAL A 142 -4.40 15.02 15.24
CA VAL A 142 -3.22 15.88 15.31
C VAL A 142 -2.38 15.60 16.57
N GLU A 143 -3.03 15.29 17.69
CA GLU A 143 -2.34 15.04 18.96
C GLU A 143 -1.47 13.79 18.86
N MET A 144 -2.04 12.69 18.36
CA MET A 144 -1.29 11.45 18.15
C MET A 144 -0.20 11.62 17.08
N ALA A 145 -0.44 12.46 16.05
CA ALA A 145 0.58 12.79 15.05
C ALA A 145 1.78 13.54 15.67
N GLU A 146 1.53 14.49 16.58
CA GLU A 146 2.58 15.21 17.29
C GLU A 146 3.42 14.27 18.17
N ILE A 147 2.78 13.32 18.86
CA ILE A 147 3.47 12.27 19.63
C ILE A 147 4.35 11.41 18.73
N ALA A 148 3.79 10.89 17.63
CA ALA A 148 4.55 10.04 16.71
C ALA A 148 5.71 10.80 16.06
N SER A 149 5.50 12.05 15.64
CA SER A 149 6.54 12.89 15.04
C SER A 149 7.67 13.19 16.03
N ARG A 150 7.36 13.46 17.30
CA ARG A 150 8.38 13.70 18.33
C ARG A 150 9.30 12.49 18.51
N ASN A 151 8.71 11.29 18.63
CA ASN A 151 9.47 10.05 18.74
C ASN A 151 10.36 9.81 17.50
N LEU A 152 9.86 10.08 16.29
CA LEU A 152 10.65 9.97 15.06
C LEU A 152 11.87 10.89 15.06
N VAL A 153 11.71 12.13 15.55
CA VAL A 153 12.81 13.10 15.66
C VAL A 153 13.83 12.67 16.73
N GLU A 154 13.36 12.21 17.90
CA GLU A 154 14.23 11.71 18.97
C GLU A 154 15.04 10.48 18.54
N MET A 155 14.48 9.64 17.67
CA MET A 155 15.16 8.51 17.05
C MET A 155 16.09 8.89 15.89
N GLY A 156 16.18 10.17 15.53
CA GLY A 156 17.03 10.67 14.46
C GLY A 156 16.52 10.37 13.05
N SER A 157 15.21 10.20 12.85
CA SER A 157 14.66 9.99 11.50
C SER A 157 14.94 11.18 10.59
N THR A 158 15.59 10.92 9.46
CA THR A 158 15.83 11.87 8.37
C THR A 158 14.97 11.57 7.14
N ASN A 159 13.95 10.73 7.29
CA ASN A 159 13.10 10.34 6.17
C ASN A 159 12.20 11.51 5.74
N CYS A 160 12.40 12.00 4.51
CA CYS A 160 11.58 13.06 3.92
C CYS A 160 10.07 12.78 3.96
N GLY A 161 9.68 11.52 3.89
CA GLY A 161 8.27 11.11 3.95
C GLY A 161 7.60 11.52 5.26
N ASP A 162 8.32 11.44 6.38
CA ASP A 162 7.79 11.69 7.72
C ASP A 162 7.48 13.18 7.90
N PHE A 163 8.41 14.04 7.50
CA PHE A 163 8.22 15.49 7.52
C PHE A 163 7.12 15.94 6.57
N VAL A 164 7.08 15.40 5.35
CA VAL A 164 6.02 15.73 4.38
C VAL A 164 4.66 15.32 4.94
N LEU A 165 4.57 14.11 5.50
CA LEU A 165 3.35 13.59 6.10
C LEU A 165 2.88 14.44 7.29
N PHE A 166 3.79 14.85 8.17
CA PHE A 166 3.44 15.69 9.31
C PHE A 166 3.05 17.12 8.89
N SER A 167 3.78 17.71 7.94
CA SER A 167 3.42 19.00 7.32
C SER A 167 2.02 18.96 6.70
N ASN A 168 1.70 17.86 6.03
CA ASN A 168 0.40 17.59 5.44
C ASN A 168 -0.73 17.48 6.49
N ILE A 169 -0.46 16.89 7.66
CA ILE A 169 -1.42 16.83 8.77
C ILE A 169 -1.73 18.24 9.29
N TYR A 170 -0.71 19.09 9.47
CA TYR A 170 -0.93 20.49 9.85
C TYR A 170 -1.67 21.30 8.79
N ALA A 171 -1.33 21.12 7.52
CA ALA A 171 -2.01 21.80 6.41
C ALA A 171 -3.50 21.45 6.36
N ALA A 172 -3.87 20.17 6.59
CA ALA A 172 -5.26 19.73 6.65
C ALA A 172 -6.07 20.34 7.81
N HIS A 173 -5.40 20.96 8.79
CA HIS A 173 -6.00 21.67 9.92
C HIS A 173 -5.71 23.18 9.88
N GLU A 174 -5.30 23.72 8.74
CA GLU A 174 -5.01 25.15 8.52
C GLU A 174 -3.93 25.73 9.47
N ARG A 175 -3.08 24.87 10.05
CA ARG A 175 -1.98 25.27 10.95
C ARG A 175 -0.74 25.69 10.15
N TRP A 176 -0.87 26.72 9.32
CA TRP A 176 0.17 27.16 8.36
C TRP A 176 1.50 27.58 9.02
N ASN A 177 1.45 28.12 10.23
CA ASN A 177 2.66 28.43 11.00
C ASN A 177 3.48 27.17 11.32
N ASP A 178 2.81 26.06 11.66
CA ASP A 178 3.47 24.80 11.97
C ASP A 178 3.95 24.08 10.69
N VAL A 179 3.22 24.24 9.57
CA VAL A 179 3.70 23.85 8.23
C VAL A 179 5.05 24.52 7.92
N GLY A 180 5.16 25.83 8.21
CA GLY A 180 6.41 26.59 8.06
C GLY A 180 7.56 25.99 8.87
N LYS A 181 7.32 25.74 10.17
CA LYS A 181 8.32 25.12 11.07
C LYS A 181 8.81 23.77 10.57
N VAL A 182 7.92 22.91 10.09
CA VAL A 182 8.29 21.59 9.56
C VAL A 182 9.15 21.73 8.30
N ARG A 183 8.80 22.67 7.40
CA ARG A 183 9.60 22.92 6.17
C ARG A 183 10.98 23.49 6.49
N ASP A 184 11.10 24.34 7.50
CA ASP A 184 12.39 24.87 7.93
C ASP A 184 13.26 23.77 8.58
N ALA A 185 12.66 22.89 9.38
CA ALA A 185 13.35 21.72 9.92
C ALA A 185 13.88 20.79 8.80
N MET A 186 13.11 20.57 7.73
CA MET A 186 13.57 19.78 6.56
C MET A 186 14.78 20.41 5.87
N LYS A 187 14.79 21.74 5.70
CA LYS A 187 15.92 22.46 5.07
C LYS A 187 17.17 22.36 5.93
N ASN A 188 17.02 22.49 7.24
CA ASN A 188 18.14 22.46 8.20
C ASN A 188 18.76 21.05 8.34
N THR A 189 18.07 20.01 7.90
CA THR A 189 18.51 18.60 8.01
C THR A 189 18.95 17.97 6.67
N ASP A 190 19.09 18.78 5.59
CA ASP A 190 19.43 18.35 4.21
C ASP A 190 18.58 17.17 3.68
N VAL A 191 17.30 17.13 4.08
CA VAL A 191 16.39 16.05 3.71
C VAL A 191 15.86 16.26 2.28
N LYS A 192 16.26 15.38 1.35
CA LYS A 192 15.86 15.45 -0.07
C LYS A 192 14.61 14.62 -0.36
N LYS A 193 13.63 15.22 -1.05
CA LYS A 193 12.38 14.55 -1.46
C LYS A 193 12.66 13.52 -2.56
N VAL A 194 12.23 12.28 -2.36
CA VAL A 194 12.26 11.24 -3.40
C VAL A 194 11.04 11.40 -4.31
N PRO A 195 11.20 11.56 -5.64
CA PRO A 195 10.07 11.66 -6.55
C PRO A 195 9.34 10.32 -6.69
N GLY A 196 8.01 10.39 -6.72
CA GLY A 196 7.17 9.25 -7.09
C GLY A 196 7.23 8.99 -8.59
N PHE A 197 7.39 7.73 -8.98
CA PHE A 197 7.34 7.30 -10.37
C PHE A 197 6.72 5.91 -10.49
N SER A 198 6.10 5.66 -11.63
CA SER A 198 5.60 4.34 -12.01
C SER A 198 6.33 3.86 -13.25
N TYR A 199 6.39 2.56 -13.45
CA TYR A 199 6.82 2.01 -14.73
C TYR A 199 6.00 0.81 -15.15
N ILE A 200 6.01 0.57 -16.46
CA ILE A 200 5.34 -0.53 -17.15
C ILE A 200 6.33 -1.13 -18.14
N GLU A 201 6.24 -2.43 -18.37
CA GLU A 201 7.02 -3.13 -19.39
C GLU A 201 6.09 -3.49 -20.55
N VAL A 202 6.44 -3.04 -21.76
CA VAL A 202 5.72 -3.35 -23.02
C VAL A 202 6.77 -3.70 -24.05
N ASP A 203 6.58 -4.81 -24.78
CA ASP A 203 7.50 -5.31 -25.80
C ASP A 203 8.96 -5.46 -25.31
N GLY A 204 9.13 -5.84 -24.03
CA GLY A 204 10.45 -5.99 -23.39
C GLY A 204 11.15 -4.67 -23.03
N LEU A 205 10.50 -3.52 -23.27
CA LEU A 205 11.03 -2.21 -22.93
C LEU A 205 10.35 -1.64 -21.69
N ARG A 206 11.16 -1.08 -20.78
CA ARG A 206 10.68 -0.43 -19.56
C ARG A 206 10.38 1.04 -19.81
N HIS A 207 9.13 1.42 -19.66
CA HIS A 207 8.68 2.81 -19.75
C HIS A 207 8.42 3.37 -18.35
N LYS A 208 9.19 4.38 -17.95
CA LYS A 208 9.05 5.07 -16.65
C LYS A 208 8.28 6.37 -16.85
N PHE A 209 7.41 6.68 -15.89
CA PHE A 209 6.59 7.88 -15.85
C PHE A 209 6.71 8.57 -14.50
N PHE A 210 6.90 9.89 -14.52
CA PHE A 210 6.71 10.77 -13.36
C PHE A 210 5.33 11.43 -13.40
N THR A 211 4.97 12.20 -12.37
CA THR A 211 3.77 13.04 -12.41
C THR A 211 3.93 14.13 -13.48
N ASP A 212 2.90 14.34 -14.30
CA ASP A 212 2.88 15.28 -15.44
C ASP A 212 4.02 15.06 -16.46
N ASP A 213 4.43 13.80 -16.64
CA ASP A 213 5.55 13.44 -17.50
C ASP A 213 5.20 13.49 -18.99
N LYS A 214 5.97 14.28 -19.75
CA LYS A 214 5.86 14.45 -21.20
C LYS A 214 7.13 14.00 -21.94
N SER A 215 8.03 13.27 -21.28
CA SER A 215 9.29 12.79 -21.86
C SER A 215 9.12 11.61 -22.82
N ASN A 216 8.03 10.85 -22.70
CA ASN A 216 7.74 9.73 -23.59
C ASN A 216 7.37 10.23 -25.00
N ALA A 217 7.91 9.61 -26.06
CA ALA A 217 7.63 10.00 -27.45
C ALA A 217 6.13 10.01 -27.80
N ARG A 218 5.33 9.17 -27.14
CA ARG A 218 3.87 9.04 -27.32
C ARG A 218 3.06 9.83 -26.29
N TRP A 219 3.66 10.80 -25.59
CA TRP A 219 2.97 11.53 -24.50
C TRP A 219 1.64 12.15 -24.92
N LYS A 220 1.51 12.64 -26.17
CA LYS A 220 0.25 13.19 -26.69
C LYS A 220 -0.87 12.15 -26.73
N GLU A 221 -0.56 10.92 -27.15
CA GLU A 221 -1.52 9.80 -27.17
C GLU A 221 -1.89 9.38 -25.75
N ILE A 222 -0.92 9.37 -24.82
CA ILE A 222 -1.16 9.05 -23.41
C ILE A 222 -2.12 10.06 -22.78
N TYR A 223 -1.89 11.37 -23.00
CA TYR A 223 -2.75 12.42 -22.45
C TYR A 223 -4.16 12.37 -23.07
N ALA A 224 -4.27 12.18 -24.38
CA ALA A 224 -5.57 11.96 -25.03
C ALA A 224 -6.31 10.75 -24.44
N LYS A 225 -5.58 9.67 -24.12
CA LYS A 225 -6.17 8.50 -23.45
C LYS A 225 -6.61 8.80 -22.03
N LEU A 226 -5.85 9.61 -21.28
CA LEU A 226 -6.25 10.06 -19.94
C LEU A 226 -7.52 10.91 -19.98
N ASP A 227 -7.67 11.79 -20.97
CA ASP A 227 -8.89 12.58 -21.16
C ASP A 227 -10.11 11.69 -21.46
N GLU A 228 -9.94 10.69 -22.33
CA GLU A 228 -10.98 9.67 -22.60
C GLU A 228 -11.36 8.91 -21.32
N ILE A 229 -10.36 8.46 -20.54
CA ILE A 229 -10.57 7.77 -19.27
C ILE A 229 -11.35 8.68 -18.32
N ARG A 230 -10.91 9.94 -18.15
CA ARG A 230 -11.52 10.93 -17.26
C ARG A 230 -12.98 11.17 -17.59
N PHE A 231 -13.30 11.29 -18.88
CA PHE A 231 -14.68 11.42 -19.34
C PHE A 231 -15.53 10.20 -18.94
N LYS A 232 -15.07 8.98 -19.28
CA LYS A 232 -15.81 7.74 -19.02
C LYS A 232 -15.97 7.42 -17.53
N ILE A 233 -14.98 7.70 -16.69
CA ILE A 233 -15.11 7.46 -15.24
C ILE A 233 -16.07 8.44 -14.58
N LYS A 234 -16.16 9.70 -15.06
CA LYS A 234 -17.14 10.68 -14.57
C LYS A 234 -18.57 10.23 -14.86
N GLU A 235 -18.83 9.63 -16.01
CA GLU A 235 -20.15 9.03 -16.32
C GLU A 235 -20.53 7.88 -15.37
N LEU A 236 -19.55 7.22 -14.74
CA LEU A 236 -19.75 6.21 -13.70
C LEU A 236 -19.83 6.79 -12.29
N GLY A 237 -19.90 8.12 -12.15
CA GLY A 237 -20.03 8.81 -10.86
C GLY A 237 -18.73 9.00 -10.09
N TYR A 238 -17.57 8.93 -10.75
CA TYR A 238 -16.29 9.26 -10.11
C TYR A 238 -16.24 10.73 -9.66
N VAL A 239 -15.85 10.91 -8.40
CA VAL A 239 -15.52 12.21 -7.80
C VAL A 239 -14.05 12.14 -7.38
N ALA A 240 -13.28 13.18 -7.73
CA ALA A 240 -11.87 13.25 -7.39
C ALA A 240 -11.68 13.37 -5.87
N GLU A 241 -10.77 12.59 -5.31
CA GLU A 241 -10.46 12.66 -3.88
C GLU A 241 -9.39 13.74 -3.63
N THR A 242 -9.79 15.01 -3.72
CA THR A 242 -8.88 16.18 -3.62
C THR A 242 -8.20 16.31 -2.26
N SER A 243 -8.70 15.61 -1.23
CA SER A 243 -8.06 15.47 0.09
C SER A 243 -6.66 14.83 0.02
N PHE A 244 -6.31 14.17 -1.08
CA PHE A 244 -4.94 13.67 -1.32
C PHE A 244 -3.98 14.73 -1.88
N VAL A 245 -4.47 15.92 -2.25
CA VAL A 245 -3.66 17.05 -2.69
C VAL A 245 -3.67 18.11 -1.60
N LEU A 246 -2.60 18.13 -0.81
CA LEU A 246 -2.48 18.95 0.40
C LEU A 246 -1.71 20.26 0.15
N HIS A 247 -1.53 20.63 -1.12
CA HIS A 247 -1.06 21.96 -1.50
C HIS A 247 -2.22 22.96 -1.36
N ASP A 248 -1.90 24.16 -0.90
CA ASP A 248 -2.83 25.28 -0.82
C ASP A 248 -3.05 25.89 -2.22
N ILE A 249 -3.86 25.19 -3.00
CA ILE A 249 -4.24 25.52 -4.38
C ILE A 249 -5.74 25.32 -4.55
N GLY A 250 -6.33 25.92 -5.59
CA GLY A 250 -7.76 25.78 -5.86
C GLY A 250 -8.19 24.33 -6.11
N GLU A 251 -9.43 23.98 -5.80
CA GLU A 251 -9.96 22.62 -5.96
C GLU A 251 -9.82 22.08 -7.40
N GLU A 252 -10.03 22.93 -8.41
CA GLU A 252 -9.82 22.57 -9.82
C GLU A 252 -8.36 22.18 -10.11
N GLU A 253 -7.40 22.87 -9.48
CA GLU A 253 -5.98 22.59 -9.65
C GLU A 253 -5.56 21.32 -8.91
N LYS A 254 -6.20 21.02 -7.76
CA LYS A 254 -6.06 19.73 -7.07
C LYS A 254 -6.55 18.57 -7.94
N GLU A 255 -7.73 18.71 -8.55
CA GLU A 255 -8.26 17.71 -9.48
C GLU A 255 -7.30 17.48 -10.66
N ASN A 256 -6.78 18.56 -11.24
CA ASN A 256 -5.85 18.48 -12.35
C ASN A 256 -4.54 17.77 -11.96
N GLN A 257 -3.99 18.01 -10.77
CA GLN A 257 -2.79 17.30 -10.30
C GLN A 257 -3.04 15.79 -10.15
N LEU A 258 -4.22 15.38 -9.66
CA LEU A 258 -4.58 13.97 -9.54
C LEU A 258 -4.66 13.27 -10.90
N CYS A 259 -5.05 13.98 -11.96
CA CYS A 259 -5.22 13.40 -13.30
C CYS A 259 -3.91 12.84 -13.87
N TYR A 260 -2.79 13.51 -13.60
CA TYR A 260 -1.50 13.22 -14.23
C TYR A 260 -0.53 12.46 -13.31
N HIS A 261 -1.06 11.72 -12.34
CA HIS A 261 -0.25 10.81 -11.53
C HIS A 261 0.42 9.73 -12.40
N SER A 262 1.67 9.39 -12.04
CA SER A 262 2.49 8.42 -12.76
C SER A 262 1.82 7.07 -13.03
N GLU A 263 0.97 6.62 -12.10
CA GLU A 263 0.23 5.36 -12.17
C GLU A 263 -0.79 5.41 -13.31
N LYS A 264 -1.53 6.53 -13.42
CA LYS A 264 -2.53 6.74 -14.46
C LYS A 264 -1.86 6.85 -15.83
N LEU A 265 -0.73 7.56 -15.91
CA LEU A 265 0.08 7.64 -17.14
C LEU A 265 0.56 6.25 -17.59
N ALA A 266 1.07 5.43 -16.67
CA ALA A 266 1.51 4.07 -16.97
C ALA A 266 0.36 3.16 -17.43
N VAL A 267 -0.82 3.26 -16.78
CA VAL A 267 -2.02 2.52 -17.19
C VAL A 267 -2.52 2.97 -18.56
N ALA A 268 -2.59 4.28 -18.81
CA ALA A 268 -2.98 4.84 -20.10
C ALA A 268 -2.03 4.39 -21.21
N PHE A 269 -0.72 4.42 -20.96
CA PHE A 269 0.27 3.88 -21.87
C PHE A 269 0.07 2.38 -22.15
N GLY A 270 -0.21 1.58 -21.12
CA GLY A 270 -0.54 0.15 -21.27
C GLY A 270 -1.77 -0.08 -22.14
N LEU A 271 -2.81 0.73 -21.99
CA LEU A 271 -4.04 0.63 -22.80
C LEU A 271 -3.82 0.96 -24.28
N ILE A 272 -2.94 1.90 -24.61
CA ILE A 272 -2.66 2.28 -26.02
C ILE A 272 -1.56 1.45 -26.68
N SER A 273 -0.84 0.62 -25.91
CA SER A 273 0.35 -0.10 -26.39
C SER A 273 0.19 -1.61 -26.34
N THR A 274 -0.92 -2.13 -25.80
CA THR A 274 -1.20 -3.56 -25.74
C THR A 274 -2.54 -3.86 -26.41
N SER A 275 -2.65 -5.04 -27.02
CA SER A 275 -3.91 -5.55 -27.57
C SER A 275 -4.98 -5.66 -26.50
N GLU A 276 -6.26 -5.71 -26.86
CA GLU A 276 -7.35 -6.08 -25.95
C GLU A 276 -7.14 -7.50 -25.37
N GLY A 277 -7.63 -7.84 -24.17
CA GLY A 277 -7.36 -9.15 -23.50
C GLY A 277 -6.08 -9.28 -22.63
N THR A 278 -4.87 -8.97 -23.11
CA THR A 278 -3.59 -8.67 -22.38
C THR A 278 -3.59 -7.87 -21.04
N PRO A 279 -3.36 -8.51 -19.88
CA PRO A 279 -3.24 -7.81 -18.59
C PRO A 279 -2.20 -6.69 -18.56
N ILE A 280 -2.49 -5.59 -17.86
CA ILE A 280 -1.57 -4.46 -17.66
C ILE A 280 -0.88 -4.59 -16.30
N GLN A 281 0.44 -4.49 -16.26
CA GLN A 281 1.22 -4.53 -15.02
C GLN A 281 1.98 -3.22 -14.81
N VAL A 282 1.74 -2.55 -13.68
CA VAL A 282 2.39 -1.30 -13.31
C VAL A 282 3.12 -1.50 -11.98
N ILE A 283 4.33 -0.95 -11.88
CA ILE A 283 5.11 -0.96 -10.64
C ILE A 283 5.29 0.48 -10.17
N LYS A 284 4.87 0.75 -8.94
CA LYS A 284 4.98 2.05 -8.28
C LYS A 284 6.10 2.00 -7.23
N ASN A 285 6.97 3.00 -7.25
CA ASN A 285 8.08 3.10 -6.31
C ASN A 285 7.69 3.61 -4.91
N LEU A 286 6.42 3.95 -4.66
CA LEU A 286 5.83 4.44 -3.41
C LEU A 286 4.50 3.72 -3.19
N ARG A 287 3.77 3.99 -2.09
CA ARG A 287 2.37 3.53 -1.94
C ARG A 287 1.52 4.21 -3.02
N ILE A 288 0.62 3.46 -3.67
CA ILE A 288 -0.39 4.03 -4.58
C ILE A 288 -1.38 4.89 -3.77
N CYS A 289 -1.75 6.08 -4.25
CA CYS A 289 -2.75 6.91 -3.57
C CYS A 289 -4.18 6.37 -3.74
N GLY A 290 -5.09 6.74 -2.83
CA GLY A 290 -6.49 6.29 -2.85
C GLY A 290 -7.20 6.64 -4.16
N ASP A 291 -7.02 7.87 -4.64
CA ASP A 291 -7.60 8.33 -5.91
C ASP A 291 -7.16 7.47 -7.11
N CYS A 292 -5.85 7.22 -7.28
CA CYS A 292 -5.36 6.34 -8.34
C CYS A 292 -5.96 4.95 -8.23
N HIS A 293 -6.14 4.45 -7.01
CA HIS A 293 -6.70 3.13 -6.75
C HIS A 293 -8.19 3.07 -7.14
N VAL A 294 -8.97 4.12 -6.91
CA VAL A 294 -10.37 4.24 -7.38
C VAL A 294 -10.43 4.33 -8.90
N VAL A 295 -9.61 5.19 -9.51
CA VAL A 295 -9.59 5.38 -10.97
C VAL A 295 -9.21 4.09 -11.69
N ILE A 296 -8.17 3.38 -11.24
CA ILE A 296 -7.73 2.14 -11.86
C ILE A 296 -8.79 1.02 -11.72
N LYS A 297 -9.54 0.98 -10.61
CA LYS A 297 -10.72 0.10 -10.47
C LYS A 297 -11.73 0.37 -11.59
N LEU A 298 -12.10 1.63 -11.81
CA LEU A 298 -13.07 2.01 -12.85
C LEU A 298 -12.53 1.73 -14.25
N VAL A 299 -11.25 2.00 -14.50
CA VAL A 299 -10.60 1.67 -15.78
C VAL A 299 -10.64 0.17 -16.05
N SER A 300 -10.38 -0.68 -15.05
CA SER A 300 -10.46 -2.15 -15.20
C SER A 300 -11.85 -2.61 -15.65
N LYS A 301 -12.91 -1.95 -15.19
CA LYS A 301 -14.31 -2.22 -15.56
C LYS A 301 -14.63 -1.72 -16.97
N ILE A 302 -14.31 -0.46 -17.27
CA ILE A 302 -14.61 0.19 -18.55
C ILE A 302 -13.93 -0.53 -19.71
N TYR A 303 -12.64 -0.82 -19.57
CA TYR A 303 -11.83 -1.39 -20.63
C TYR A 303 -11.74 -2.93 -20.56
N LYS A 304 -12.52 -3.56 -19.66
CA LYS A 304 -12.53 -5.01 -19.42
C LYS A 304 -11.12 -5.58 -19.33
N ARG A 305 -10.30 -4.90 -18.52
CA ARG A 305 -8.87 -5.10 -18.41
C ARG A 305 -8.52 -5.60 -17.03
N GLN A 306 -7.76 -6.70 -16.94
CA GLN A 306 -7.06 -6.98 -15.71
C GLN A 306 -5.89 -6.01 -15.59
N ILE A 307 -5.84 -5.25 -14.50
CA ILE A 307 -4.75 -4.33 -14.18
C ILE A 307 -4.16 -4.76 -12.84
N VAL A 308 -2.84 -4.89 -12.78
CA VAL A 308 -2.10 -5.22 -11.56
C VAL A 308 -1.16 -4.08 -11.27
N VAL A 309 -1.34 -3.42 -10.12
CA VAL A 309 -0.38 -2.42 -9.64
C VAL A 309 0.38 -3.01 -8.46
N ARG A 310 1.70 -3.12 -8.58
CA ARG A 310 2.58 -3.46 -7.46
C ARG A 310 3.15 -2.19 -6.87
N ASP A 311 2.86 -1.92 -5.60
CA ASP A 311 3.51 -0.85 -4.86
C ASP A 311 4.61 -1.41 -3.94
N ARG A 312 5.13 -0.58 -3.01
CA ARG A 312 6.14 -1.04 -2.04
C ARG A 312 5.66 -2.12 -1.08
N VAL A 313 4.34 -2.26 -0.90
CA VAL A 313 3.72 -3.02 0.18
C VAL A 313 3.04 -4.27 -0.33
N ARG A 314 2.34 -4.23 -1.47
CA ARG A 314 1.55 -5.36 -2.00
C ARG A 314 1.18 -5.21 -3.49
N PHE A 315 0.50 -6.23 -4.00
CA PHE A 315 -0.20 -6.16 -5.28
C PHE A 315 -1.63 -5.64 -5.08
N HIS A 316 -2.08 -4.82 -6.02
CA HIS A 316 -3.46 -4.38 -6.14
C HIS A 316 -3.98 -4.89 -7.48
N LYS A 317 -4.83 -5.92 -7.43
CA LYS A 317 -5.38 -6.59 -8.61
C LYS A 317 -6.77 -6.02 -8.87
N PHE A 318 -6.97 -5.46 -10.05
CA PHE A 318 -8.22 -4.86 -10.50
C PHE A 318 -8.74 -5.67 -11.69
N LYS A 319 -9.98 -6.14 -11.60
CA LYS A 319 -10.63 -6.89 -12.69
C LYS A 319 -12.13 -6.67 -12.63
N ASP A 320 -12.73 -6.28 -13.75
CA ASP A 320 -14.18 -6.06 -13.88
C ASP A 320 -14.77 -5.10 -12.82
N GLY A 321 -13.95 -4.17 -12.33
CA GLY A 321 -14.34 -3.26 -11.25
C GLY A 321 -14.30 -3.89 -9.84
N PHE A 322 -13.83 -5.11 -9.68
CA PHE A 322 -13.55 -5.74 -8.38
C PHE A 322 -12.06 -5.61 -8.02
N ARG A 323 -11.77 -5.64 -6.72
CA ARG A 323 -10.41 -5.53 -6.16
C ARG A 323 -10.12 -6.73 -5.27
N SER A 324 -8.88 -7.23 -5.31
CA SER A 324 -8.44 -8.30 -4.39
C SER A 324 -8.41 -7.85 -2.93
N CYS A 325 -8.16 -6.56 -2.67
CA CYS A 325 -8.12 -5.96 -1.34
C CYS A 325 -9.49 -5.57 -0.73
N ARG A 326 -10.62 -5.89 -1.39
CA ARG A 326 -12.00 -5.59 -0.91
C ARG A 326 -12.22 -4.13 -0.47
N ASP A 327 -11.64 -3.18 -1.21
CA ASP A 327 -11.69 -1.74 -0.92
C ASP A 327 -10.97 -1.29 0.38
N TYR A 328 -10.28 -2.20 1.09
CA TYR A 328 -9.41 -1.87 2.23
C TYR A 328 -8.04 -1.36 1.74
N TRP A 329 -7.88 -0.04 1.63
CA TRP A 329 -6.68 0.66 1.12
C TRP A 329 -5.70 1.04 2.23
#